data_AF-A0A521PEP4-F1
#
_entry.id   AF-A0A521PEP4-F1
#
_cell.length_a   1.000
_cell.length_b   1.000
_cell.length_c   1.000
_cell.angle_alpha   90.00
_cell.angle_beta   90.00
_cell.angle_gamma   90.00
#
_symmetry.space_group_name_H-M   'P 1'
#
loop_
_entity.id
_entity.type
_entity.pdbx_description
1 polymer ?
#
loop_
_entity_poly.entity_id
_entity_poly.type
_entity_poly.pdbx_seq_one_letter_code
_entity_poly.pdbx_strand_id
1 'polypeptide(L)' 'MPETFDEALAYFLDLRVQVRHSREARAIVDRCLAIVARAHGADLDELRALRGEIDLLAEELALRFGAPKTAVLQ' A
#
# COMPACT_ATOMS: atom_id res chain seq x y z
N MET A 1 4.18 -10.44 -15.21
CA MET A 1 4.05 -9.05 -15.69
C MET A 1 4.89 -8.18 -14.78
N PRO A 2 6.18 -7.96 -15.07
CA PRO A 2 7.07 -7.11 -14.26
C PRO A 2 6.67 -5.62 -14.29
N GLU A 3 6.01 -5.18 -15.37
CA GLU A 3 5.58 -3.78 -15.56
C GLU A 3 4.69 -3.27 -14.42
N THR A 4 3.78 -4.10 -13.91
CA THR A 4 2.87 -3.69 -12.82
C THR A 4 3.58 -3.51 -11.48
N PHE A 5 4.69 -4.23 -11.25
CA PHE A 5 5.49 -4.07 -10.04
C PHE A 5 6.34 -2.79 -10.12
N ASP A 6 7.03 -2.57 -11.24
CA ASP A 6 7.86 -1.39 -11.45
C ASP A 6 7.01 -0.10 -11.41
N GLU A 7 5.81 -0.12 -11.99
CA GLU A 7 4.84 0.98 -11.91
C GLU A 7 4.38 1.25 -10.47
N ALA A 8 4.01 0.20 -9.73
CA ALA A 8 3.59 0.33 -8.33
C ALA A 8 4.75 0.87 -7.46
N LEU A 9 5.96 0.38 -7.68
CA LEU A 9 7.15 0.84 -6.98
C LEU A 9 7.43 2.31 -7.29
N ALA A 10 7.41 2.71 -8.56
CA ALA A 10 7.59 4.10 -8.97
C ALA A 10 6.54 5.02 -8.35
N TYR A 11 5.27 4.62 -8.38
CA TYR A 11 4.16 5.37 -7.77
C TYR A 11 4.39 5.61 -6.26
N PHE A 12 4.70 4.57 -5.50
CA PHE A 12 4.91 4.71 -4.05
C PHE A 12 6.20 5.47 -3.70
N LEU A 13 7.25 5.35 -4.53
CA LEU A 13 8.47 6.15 -4.36
C LEU A 13 8.21 7.64 -4.58
N ASP A 14 7.43 8.01 -5.61
CA ASP A 14 7.03 9.39 -5.82
C ASP A 14 6.17 9.90 -4.66
N LEU A 15 5.16 9.13 -4.25
CA LEU A 15 4.31 9.47 -3.11
C LEU A 15 5.12 9.70 -1.82
N ARG A 16 6.16 8.88 -1.59
CA ARG A 16 7.07 9.02 -0.45
C ARG A 16 7.81 10.36 -0.46
N VAL A 17 8.23 10.84 -1.62
CA VAL A 17 8.87 12.16 -1.80
C VAL A 17 7.88 13.30 -1.56
N GLN A 18 6.64 13.15 -2.03
CA GLN A 18 5.57 14.12 -1.83
C GLN A 18 5.25 14.30 -0.33
N VAL A 19 5.18 13.20 0.43
CA VAL A 19 4.86 13.24 1.88
C VAL A 19 6.07 13.42 2.80
N ARG A 20 7.25 13.80 2.27
CA ARG A 20 8.53 13.85 3.02
C ARG A 20 8.50 14.66 4.32
N HIS A 21 7.60 15.63 4.43
CA HIS A 21 7.45 16.51 5.59
C HIS A 21 6.50 15.97 6.66
N SER A 22 5.71 14.95 6.35
CA SER A 22 4.81 14.30 7.30
C SER A 22 5.35 12.93 7.68
N ARG A 23 5.85 12.81 8.92
CA ARG A 23 6.37 11.55 9.46
C ARG A 23 5.31 10.45 9.45
N GLU A 24 4.07 10.82 9.76
CA GLU A 24 2.92 9.92 9.82
C GLU A 24 2.54 9.39 8.43
N ALA A 25 2.37 10.28 7.46
CA ALA A 25 2.05 9.88 6.09
C ALA A 25 3.19 9.07 5.47
N ARG A 26 4.45 9.44 5.74
CA ARG A 26 5.61 8.67 5.28
C ARG A 26 5.62 7.25 5.84
N ALA A 27 5.27 7.05 7.12
CA ALA A 27 5.20 5.73 7.72
C ALA A 27 4.13 4.83 7.07
N ILE A 28 3.00 5.41 6.63
CA ILE A 28 1.97 4.68 5.88
C ILE A 28 2.52 4.25 4.51
N VAL A 29 3.16 5.17 3.78
CA VAL A 29 3.76 4.87 2.47
C VAL A 29 4.87 3.83 2.59
N ASP A 30 5.70 3.91 3.62
CA ASP A 30 6.77 2.92 3.88
C ASP A 30 6.19 1.51 4.12
N ARG A 31 5.04 1.39 4.80
CA ARG A 31 4.32 0.11 4.95
C ARG A 31 3.82 -0.44 3.62
N CYS A 32 3.25 0.42 2.77
CA CYS A 32 2.82 0.00 1.43
C CYS A 32 3.99 -0.49 0.57
N LEU A 33 5.13 0.21 0.61
CA LEU A 33 6.36 -0.20 -0.09
C LEU A 33 6.85 -1.56 0.39
N ALA A 34 6.81 -1.83 1.70
CA ALA A 34 7.20 -3.12 2.25
C ALA A 34 6.29 -4.27 1.76
N ILE A 35 4.97 -4.03 1.68
CA ILE A 35 4.01 -5.01 1.14
C ILE A 35 4.28 -5.30 -0.33
N VAL A 36 4.46 -4.25 -1.15
CA VAL A 36 4.77 -4.39 -2.59
C VAL A 36 6.09 -5.14 -2.80
N ALA A 37 7.14 -4.80 -2.05
CA ALA A 37 8.43 -5.48 -2.13
C ALA A 37 8.33 -6.96 -1.74
N ARG A 38 7.53 -7.30 -0.72
CA ARG A 38 7.29 -8.71 -0.34
C ARG A 38 6.46 -9.46 -1.37
N ALA A 39 5.50 -8.80 -2.02
CA ALA A 39 4.71 -9.42 -3.08
C ALA A 39 5.58 -9.81 -4.30
N HIS A 40 6.72 -9.14 -4.49
CA HIS A 40 7.65 -9.47 -5.56
C HIS A 40 8.35 -10.81 -5.30
N GLY A 41 7.85 -11.87 -5.93
CA GLY A 41 8.36 -13.23 -5.79
C GLY A 41 7.66 -14.04 -4.70
N ALA A 42 6.59 -13.50 -4.10
CA ALA A 42 5.76 -14.22 -3.15
C ALA A 42 5.03 -15.40 -3.79
N ASP A 43 4.87 -16.47 -3.04
CA ASP A 43 3.97 -17.57 -3.40
C ASP A 43 2.49 -17.23 -3.09
N LEU A 44 1.59 -18.16 -3.39
CA LEU A 44 0.15 -17.95 -3.22
C LEU A 44 -0.27 -17.77 -1.76
N ASP A 45 0.40 -18.43 -0.81
CA ASP A 45 0.07 -18.33 0.60
C ASP A 45 0.60 -17.03 1.20
N GLU A 46 1.79 -16.60 0.78
CA GLU A 46 2.33 -15.28 1.09
C GLU A 46 1.45 -14.15 0.53
N LEU A 47 0.96 -14.28 -0.71
CA LEU A 47 0.05 -13.29 -1.30
C LEU A 47 -1.28 -13.20 -0.54
N ARG A 48 -1.81 -14.32 -0.03
CA ARG A 48 -3.00 -14.31 0.84
C ARG A 48 -2.73 -13.61 2.16
N ALA A 49 -1.58 -13.86 2.79
CA ALA A 49 -1.18 -13.18 4.01
C ALA A 49 -1.02 -11.66 3.79
N LEU A 50 -0.36 -11.26 2.70
CA LEU A 50 -0.21 -9.86 2.30
C LEU A 50 -1.56 -9.19 2.04
N ARG A 51 -2.53 -9.91 1.49
CA ARG A 51 -3.89 -9.38 1.32
C ARG A 51 -4.54 -9.05 2.66
N GLY A 52 -4.40 -9.91 3.67
CA GLY A 52 -4.87 -9.62 5.02
C GLY A 52 -4.18 -8.40 5.65
N GLU A 53 -2.88 -8.22 5.41
CA GLU A 53 -2.16 -7.01 5.85
C GLU A 53 -2.69 -5.73 5.20
N ILE A 54 -3.06 -5.79 3.91
CA ILE A 54 -3.69 -4.67 3.18
C ILE A 54 -5.06 -4.35 3.77
N ASP A 55 -5.89 -5.36 4.03
CA ASP A 55 -7.23 -5.16 4.56
C ASP A 55 -7.18 -4.50 5.95
N LEU A 56 -6.28 -4.95 6.84
CA LEU A 56 -6.04 -4.33 8.14
C LEU A 56 -5.56 -2.87 8.02
N LEU A 57 -4.66 -2.59 7.07
CA LEU A 57 -4.20 -1.22 6.83
C LEU A 57 -5.35 -0.34 6.32
N ALA A 58 -6.21 -0.87 5.43
CA ALA A 58 -7.37 -0.14 4.93
C ALA A 58 -8.36 0.20 6.06
N GLU A 59 -8.64 -0.74 6.96
CA GLU A 59 -9.47 -0.50 8.15
C GLU A 59 -8.87 0.56 9.07
N GLU A 60 -7.57 0.48 9.36
CA GLU A 60 -6.85 1.47 10.17
C GLU A 60 -6.96 2.87 9.56
N LEU A 61 -6.77 2.99 8.25
CA LEU A 61 -6.88 4.27 7.55
C LEU A 61 -8.31 4.78 7.51
N ALA A 62 -9.30 3.90 7.31
CA ALA A 62 -10.71 4.26 7.33
C ALA A 62 -11.15 4.80 8.70
N LEU A 63 -10.64 4.22 9.80
CA LEU A 63 -10.90 4.70 11.15
C LEU A 63 -10.30 6.09 11.40
N ARG A 64 -9.11 6.36 10.85
CA ARG A 64 -8.37 7.61 11.08
C ARG A 64 -8.80 8.77 10.19
N PHE A 65 -9.09 8.47 8.92
CA PHE A 65 -9.30 9.49 7.87
C PHE A 65 -10.71 9.44 7.27
N GLY A 66 -11.55 8.49 7.69
CA GLY A 66 -12.84 8.18 7.07
C GLY A 66 -12.69 7.19 5.92
N ALA A 67 -13.79 6.53 5.56
CA ALA A 67 -13.79 5.57 4.45
C ALA A 67 -13.32 6.24 3.15
N PRO A 68 -12.51 5.55 2.33
CA PRO A 68 -12.06 6.08 1.05
C PRO A 68 -13.28 6.44 0.19
N LYS A 69 -13.30 7.67 -0.34
CA LYS A 69 -14.41 8.19 -1.17
C LYS A 69 -14.68 7.37 -2.44
N THR A 70 -13.78 6.45 -2.79
CA THR A 70 -13.84 5.55 -3.95
C THR A 70 -14.53 4.20 -3.68
N ALA A 71 -15.12 3.97 -2.50
CA ALA A 71 -15.92 2.77 -2.23
C ALA A 71 -17.32 2.74 -2.89
N VAL A 72 -17.59 3.60 -3.88
CA VAL A 72 -18.79 3.57 -4.73
C VAL A 72 -18.39 3.26 -6.17
N LEU A 73 -17.74 2.13 -6.37
CA LEU A 73 -17.67 1.46 -7.67
C LEU A 73 -17.72 -0.06 -7.41
N GLN A 74 -18.87 -0.52 -6.92
CA GLN A 74 -19.38 -1.86 -7.16
C GLN A 74 -20.86 -1.74 -7.53
#